data_AF-A0A1N7D7K8-F1
#
_entry.id   AF-A0A1N7D7K8-F1
#
_cell.length_a   1.000
_cell.length_b   1.000
_cell.length_c   1.000
_cell.angle_alpha   90.00
_cell.angle_beta   90.00
_cell.angle_gamma   90.00
#
_symmetry.space_group_name_H-M   'P 1'
#
loop_
_entity.id
_entity.type
_entity.pdbx_description
1 polymer ?
#
loop_
_entity_poly.entity_id
_entity_poly.type
_entity_poly.pdbx_seq_one_letter_code
_entity_poly.pdbx_strand_id
1 'polypeptide(L)'
;MGGVDSNAAFTTRLKNASIADQLSQTYPLDFAIPKQYKDAGRLRNDAFFKVLYGNTAKEVQANMTTVQWRPSGKTLQFNKRNNASIQLQKVGDEIAKDKALSAYVAKSLGTLNWRMIAGTNRLSSHSFGVAVDFHLPKHLHKYWRWDGCTSEDKPCLYPKALLQDPKLNQVVKIFEKHGFIWGGKWASYDSPHFEYRPELLIKECR
;
A
#
# COMPACT_ATOMS: atom_id res chain seq x y z
N MET A 1 15.25 -1.49 19.84
CA MET A 1 15.41 -2.95 19.89
C MET A 1 15.03 -3.50 18.53
N GLY A 2 16.02 -3.87 17.71
CA GLY A 2 15.77 -4.58 16.45
C GLY A 2 15.37 -6.01 16.79
N GLY A 3 14.11 -6.36 16.59
CA GLY A 3 13.60 -7.70 16.89
C GLY A 3 14.12 -8.73 15.89
N VAL A 4 14.33 -9.96 16.34
CA VAL A 4 14.57 -11.15 15.50
C VAL A 4 13.26 -11.51 14.79
N ASP A 5 13.33 -12.13 13.61
CA ASP A 5 12.13 -12.67 12.95
C ASP A 5 11.43 -13.66 13.89
N SER A 6 10.12 -13.49 14.09
CA SER A 6 9.40 -14.31 15.06
C SER A 6 8.95 -15.63 14.42
N ASN A 7 9.12 -16.73 15.17
CA ASN A 7 8.57 -18.04 14.78
C ASN A 7 7.03 -18.13 14.97
N ALA A 8 6.36 -17.01 15.22
CA ALA A 8 4.93 -16.98 15.46
C ALA A 8 4.12 -17.15 14.15
N ALA A 9 2.89 -17.63 14.27
CA ALA A 9 1.97 -17.72 13.13
C ALA A 9 1.71 -16.35 12.50
N PHE A 10 1.44 -16.30 11.18
CA PHE A 10 1.24 -15.06 10.43
C PHE A 10 0.20 -14.14 11.08
N THR A 11 -0.95 -14.65 11.50
CA THR A 11 -2.02 -13.84 12.10
C THR A 11 -1.66 -13.25 13.47
N THR A 12 -0.74 -13.88 14.18
CA THR A 12 -0.17 -13.33 15.42
C THR A 12 0.78 -12.17 15.07
N ARG A 13 1.69 -12.39 14.12
CA ARG A 13 2.61 -11.38 13.60
C ARG A 13 1.87 -10.19 12.98
N LEU A 14 0.76 -10.45 12.31
CA LEU A 14 -0.10 -9.42 11.72
C LEU A 14 -0.67 -8.49 12.80
N LYS A 15 -0.91 -8.95 14.03
CA LYS A 15 -1.39 -8.07 15.10
C LYS A 15 -0.27 -7.24 15.72
N ASN A 16 0.93 -7.81 15.82
CA ASN A 16 2.07 -7.17 16.47
C ASN A 16 3.39 -7.59 15.79
N ALA A 17 3.70 -6.93 14.67
CA ALA A 17 4.91 -7.24 13.91
C ALA A 17 6.12 -6.50 14.48
N SER A 18 7.24 -7.20 14.64
CA SER A 18 8.55 -6.57 14.79
C SER A 18 9.00 -5.94 13.46
N ILE A 19 10.11 -5.19 13.49
CA ILE A 19 10.73 -4.68 12.26
C ILE A 19 11.22 -5.85 11.39
N ALA A 20 11.77 -6.91 11.97
CA ALA A 20 12.16 -8.09 11.19
C ALA A 20 10.95 -8.77 10.55
N ASP A 21 9.83 -8.89 11.27
CA ASP A 21 8.61 -9.46 10.69
C ASP A 21 8.09 -8.63 9.49
N GLN A 22 8.16 -7.30 9.60
CA GLN A 22 7.80 -6.40 8.51
C GLN A 22 8.67 -6.60 7.26
N LEU A 23 9.96 -6.92 7.45
CA LEU A 23 10.94 -7.11 6.38
C LEU A 23 11.07 -8.59 5.95
N SER A 24 10.39 -9.52 6.62
CA SER A 24 10.56 -10.97 6.36
C SER A 24 9.90 -11.43 5.05
N GLN A 25 9.14 -10.56 4.37
CA GLN A 25 8.41 -10.90 3.15
C GLN A 25 8.93 -10.09 1.97
N THR A 26 9.50 -10.80 0.99
CA THR A 26 9.84 -10.22 -0.31
C THR A 26 8.58 -9.82 -1.06
N TYR A 27 8.46 -8.55 -1.44
CA TYR A 27 7.35 -8.07 -2.27
C TYR A 27 7.54 -8.49 -3.74
N PRO A 28 6.58 -9.17 -4.40
CA PRO A 28 6.76 -9.65 -5.77
C PRO A 28 6.66 -8.51 -6.80
N LEU A 29 7.59 -8.44 -7.77
CA LEU A 29 7.49 -7.53 -8.93
C LEU A 29 6.77 -8.16 -10.13
N ASP A 30 6.64 -9.48 -10.13
CA ASP A 30 5.79 -10.17 -11.08
C ASP A 30 4.30 -10.02 -10.70
N PHE A 31 3.44 -10.62 -11.52
CA PHE A 31 1.98 -10.60 -11.35
C PHE A 31 1.48 -12.03 -11.15
N ALA A 32 2.16 -12.81 -10.30
CA ALA A 32 1.73 -14.13 -9.91
C ALA A 32 0.64 -14.08 -8.84
N ILE A 33 -0.25 -15.08 -8.83
CA ILE A 33 -1.26 -15.19 -7.77
C ILE A 33 -0.55 -15.45 -6.43
N PRO A 34 -0.74 -14.60 -5.41
CA PRO A 34 -0.10 -14.78 -4.11
C PRO A 34 -0.61 -16.05 -3.43
N LYS A 35 0.32 -16.80 -2.80
CA LYS A 35 -0.04 -17.87 -1.87
C LYS A 35 -0.62 -17.25 -0.58
N GLN A 36 -1.36 -18.04 0.19
CA GLN A 36 -1.85 -17.61 1.50
C GLN A 36 -0.71 -17.02 2.37
N TYR A 37 -0.99 -15.93 3.07
CA TYR A 37 -0.05 -15.17 3.91
C TYR A 37 1.08 -14.44 3.14
N LYS A 38 1.08 -14.47 1.80
CA LYS A 38 1.96 -13.62 0.98
C LYS A 38 1.29 -12.26 0.84
N ASP A 39 1.49 -11.45 1.86
CA ASP A 39 0.85 -10.16 2.08
C ASP A 39 1.92 -9.09 2.33
N ALA A 40 2.99 -9.10 1.52
CA ALA A 40 4.18 -8.30 1.74
C ALA A 40 3.82 -6.82 1.89
N GLY A 41 4.04 -6.28 3.09
CA GLY A 41 3.61 -4.95 3.50
C GLY A 41 2.51 -4.91 4.57
N ARG A 42 1.70 -5.96 4.76
CA ARG A 42 0.65 -6.00 5.78
C ARG A 42 1.17 -6.26 7.19
N LEU A 43 2.29 -6.98 7.34
CA LEU A 43 3.06 -7.03 8.60
C LEU A 43 3.75 -5.66 8.77
N ARG A 44 3.33 -4.87 9.77
CA ARG A 44 3.85 -3.52 10.00
C ARG A 44 4.12 -3.27 11.47
N ASN A 45 5.26 -2.66 11.74
CA ASN A 45 5.61 -2.19 13.07
C ASN A 45 5.17 -0.72 13.23
N ASP A 46 4.10 -0.49 14.00
CA ASP A 46 3.53 0.85 14.18
C ASP A 46 4.53 1.83 14.81
N ALA A 47 5.39 1.37 15.73
CA ALA A 47 6.40 2.23 16.36
C ALA A 47 7.42 2.76 15.35
N PHE A 48 7.85 1.92 14.40
CA PHE A 48 8.71 2.32 13.30
C PHE A 48 8.05 3.41 12.43
N PHE A 49 6.79 3.22 12.03
CA PHE A 49 6.06 4.21 11.23
C PHE A 49 5.85 5.53 11.98
N LYS A 50 5.59 5.48 13.28
CA LYS A 50 5.47 6.66 14.14
C LYS A 50 6.76 7.50 14.16
N VAL A 51 7.92 6.85 14.24
CA VAL A 51 9.22 7.53 14.17
C VAL A 51 9.45 8.19 12.80
N LEU A 52 9.07 7.51 11.72
CA LEU A 52 9.30 8.02 10.36
C LEU A 52 8.37 9.18 9.99
N TYR A 53 7.08 9.05 10.31
CA TYR A 53 6.02 9.85 9.69
C TYR A 53 5.24 10.72 10.68
N GLY A 54 5.32 10.45 11.98
CA GLY A 54 4.64 11.18 13.06
C GLY A 54 3.98 10.24 14.06
N ASN A 55 4.15 10.53 15.35
CA ASN A 55 3.63 9.71 16.45
C ASN A 55 2.16 10.00 16.78
N THR A 56 1.67 11.18 16.40
CA THR A 56 0.29 11.63 16.66
C THR A 56 -0.37 12.12 15.37
N ALA A 57 -1.70 12.18 15.35
CA ALA A 57 -2.46 12.73 14.23
C ALA A 57 -2.04 14.16 13.89
N LYS A 58 -1.75 14.98 14.92
CA LYS A 58 -1.28 16.36 14.76
C LYS A 58 0.09 16.42 14.09
N GLU A 59 1.03 15.56 14.50
CA GLU A 59 2.36 15.48 13.88
C GLU A 59 2.28 15.03 12.43
N VAL A 60 1.48 14.00 12.12
CA VAL A 60 1.28 13.57 10.73
C VAL A 60 0.67 14.69 9.91
N GLN A 61 -0.35 15.39 10.42
CA GLN A 61 -0.98 16.51 9.72
C GLN A 61 0.03 17.63 9.42
N ALA A 62 0.95 17.95 10.34
CA ALA A 62 2.01 18.93 10.14
C ALA A 62 3.07 18.49 9.10
N ASN A 63 3.19 17.17 8.88
CA ASN A 63 4.07 16.59 7.88
C ASN A 63 3.42 16.47 6.48
N MET A 64 2.12 16.73 6.35
CA MET A 64 1.45 16.70 5.04
C MET A 64 1.89 17.87 4.16
N THR A 65 1.96 17.61 2.85
CA THR A 65 2.16 18.63 1.83
C THR A 65 1.31 18.31 0.60
N THR A 66 1.03 19.36 -0.18
CA THR A 66 0.30 19.27 -1.45
C THR A 66 1.15 18.59 -2.52
N VAL A 67 0.55 17.62 -3.21
CA VAL A 67 1.06 16.94 -4.42
C VAL A 67 0.14 17.32 -5.59
N GLN A 68 0.70 17.80 -6.68
CA GLN A 68 -0.01 18.10 -7.92
C GLN A 68 -0.31 16.80 -8.67
N TRP A 69 -1.54 16.31 -8.60
CA TRP A 69 -1.90 15.03 -9.21
C TRP A 69 -2.34 15.23 -10.66
N ARG A 70 -1.35 15.27 -11.56
CA ARG A 70 -1.55 15.47 -13.00
C ARG A 70 -2.57 14.54 -13.68
N PRO A 71 -2.74 13.25 -13.29
CA PRO A 71 -3.73 12.37 -13.92
C PRO A 71 -5.17 12.89 -13.87
N SER A 72 -5.52 13.75 -12.90
CA SER A 72 -6.83 14.40 -12.84
C SER A 72 -6.79 15.93 -12.78
N GLY A 73 -5.60 16.53 -12.83
CA GLY A 73 -5.43 17.98 -12.67
C GLY A 73 -5.81 18.52 -11.28
N LYS A 74 -5.97 17.64 -10.30
CA LYS A 74 -6.30 17.99 -8.91
C LYS A 74 -5.07 17.91 -8.01
N THR A 75 -5.25 18.23 -6.74
CA THR A 75 -4.21 18.05 -5.71
C THR A 75 -4.54 16.90 -4.78
N LEU A 76 -3.51 16.23 -4.27
CA LEU A 76 -3.58 15.29 -3.14
C LEU A 76 -2.76 15.83 -1.97
N GLN A 77 -3.09 15.41 -0.75
CA GLN A 77 -2.24 15.62 0.42
C GLN A 77 -1.42 14.36 0.67
N PHE A 78 -0.11 14.48 0.87
CA PHE A 78 0.75 13.34 1.17
C PHE A 78 1.88 13.72 2.12
N ASN A 79 2.42 12.76 2.88
CA ASN A 79 3.48 13.02 3.85
C ASN A 79 4.79 13.43 3.14
N LYS A 80 5.43 14.51 3.61
CA LYS A 80 6.70 15.00 3.02
C LYS A 80 7.94 14.29 3.54
N ARG A 81 7.84 13.57 4.66
CA ARG A 81 8.96 12.84 5.27
C ARG A 81 9.42 11.72 4.34
N ASN A 82 10.72 11.44 4.34
CA ASN A 82 11.35 10.39 3.54
C ASN A 82 11.02 10.48 2.03
N ASN A 83 10.79 11.69 1.52
CA ASN A 83 10.44 11.97 0.13
C ASN A 83 9.13 11.32 -0.37
N ALA A 84 8.25 10.86 0.52
CA ALA A 84 7.05 10.13 0.11
C ALA A 84 6.16 10.96 -0.84
N SER A 85 5.93 12.24 -0.56
CA SER A 85 5.16 13.15 -1.42
C SER A 85 5.84 13.43 -2.76
N ILE A 86 7.18 13.55 -2.77
CA ILE A 86 7.98 13.74 -3.98
C ILE A 86 7.88 12.51 -4.89
N GLN A 87 7.91 11.31 -4.31
CA GLN A 87 7.76 10.09 -5.09
C GLN A 87 6.34 9.94 -5.62
N LEU A 88 5.31 10.29 -4.84
CA LEU A 88 3.94 10.31 -5.34
C LEU A 88 3.78 11.29 -6.50
N GLN A 89 4.37 12.49 -6.41
CA GLN A 89 4.37 13.46 -7.52
C GLN A 89 4.95 12.85 -8.80
N LYS A 90 6.09 12.17 -8.72
CA LYS A 90 6.73 11.51 -9.87
C LYS A 90 5.85 10.42 -10.49
N VAL A 91 5.16 9.63 -9.66
CA VAL A 91 4.17 8.65 -10.15
C VAL A 91 3.08 9.35 -10.95
N GLY A 92 2.48 10.41 -10.41
CA GLY A 92 1.45 11.18 -11.09
C GLY A 92 1.93 11.78 -12.41
N ASP A 93 3.14 12.34 -12.42
CA ASP A 93 3.76 12.93 -13.60
C ASP A 93 4.05 11.89 -14.70
N GLU A 94 4.46 10.68 -14.32
CA GLU A 94 4.73 9.59 -15.26
C GLU A 94 3.43 9.00 -15.83
N ILE A 95 2.43 8.74 -14.99
CA ILE A 95 1.12 8.22 -15.43
C ILE A 95 0.41 9.22 -16.36
N ALA A 96 0.53 10.53 -16.08
CA ALA A 96 -0.13 11.57 -16.87
C ALA A 96 0.32 11.64 -18.34
N LYS A 97 1.44 10.98 -18.69
CA LYS A 97 1.91 10.84 -20.08
C LYS A 97 0.99 9.94 -20.91
N ASP A 98 0.20 9.08 -20.27
CA ASP A 98 -0.77 8.22 -20.91
C ASP A 98 -2.17 8.42 -20.30
N LYS A 99 -3.09 8.95 -21.11
CA LYS A 99 -4.48 9.20 -20.70
C LYS A 99 -5.22 7.91 -20.34
N ALA A 100 -4.88 6.79 -20.98
CA ALA A 100 -5.50 5.49 -20.69
C ALA A 100 -5.09 4.98 -19.30
N LEU A 101 -3.84 5.22 -18.87
CA LEU A 101 -3.39 4.91 -17.50
C LEU A 101 -3.97 5.89 -16.49
N SER A 102 -4.04 7.17 -16.85
CA SER A 102 -4.60 8.22 -15.99
C SER A 102 -6.03 7.90 -15.52
N ALA A 103 -6.84 7.28 -16.38
CA ALA A 103 -8.21 6.88 -16.04
C ALA A 103 -8.31 5.95 -14.81
N TYR A 104 -7.28 5.14 -14.52
CA TYR A 104 -7.27 4.20 -13.38
C TYR A 104 -6.99 4.93 -12.05
N VAL A 105 -6.38 6.11 -12.09
CA VAL A 105 -5.95 6.84 -10.88
C VAL A 105 -6.43 8.29 -10.86
N ALA A 106 -7.39 8.66 -11.71
CA ALA A 106 -7.91 10.02 -11.77
C ALA A 106 -8.69 10.39 -10.50
N LYS A 107 -9.44 9.44 -9.93
CA LYS A 107 -10.28 9.66 -8.75
C LYS A 107 -9.66 9.00 -7.53
N SER A 108 -9.01 9.79 -6.68
CA SER A 108 -8.57 9.33 -5.36
C SER A 108 -9.79 9.15 -4.43
N LEU A 109 -9.72 8.12 -3.59
CA LEU A 109 -10.65 7.83 -2.49
C LEU A 109 -10.12 8.32 -1.13
N GLY A 110 -8.95 8.96 -1.12
CA GLY A 110 -8.34 9.54 0.07
C GLY A 110 -6.90 9.09 0.28
N THR A 111 -6.17 9.92 1.02
CA THR A 111 -4.75 9.68 1.38
C THR A 111 -4.52 9.66 2.88
N LEU A 112 -5.25 10.48 3.65
CA LEU A 112 -5.11 10.60 5.10
C LEU A 112 -6.41 10.23 5.81
N ASN A 113 -6.32 9.26 6.71
CA ASN A 113 -7.38 8.90 7.65
C ASN A 113 -6.75 8.30 8.90
N TRP A 114 -6.69 9.08 9.99
CA TRP A 114 -6.14 8.63 11.27
C TRP A 114 -7.14 7.68 11.96
N ARG A 115 -6.90 6.38 11.85
CA ARG A 115 -7.78 5.35 12.40
C ARG A 115 -7.05 4.04 12.63
N MET A 116 -7.59 3.26 13.55
CA MET A 116 -7.24 1.85 13.63
C MET A 116 -7.83 1.07 12.46
N ILE A 117 -7.17 -0.02 12.07
CA ILE A 117 -7.72 -1.00 11.13
C ILE A 117 -8.80 -1.80 11.87
N ALA A 118 -9.96 -1.97 11.25
CA ALA A 118 -11.09 -2.65 11.84
C ALA A 118 -10.71 -4.04 12.37
N GLY A 119 -11.02 -4.29 13.65
CA GLY A 119 -10.68 -5.54 14.34
C GLY A 119 -9.23 -5.66 14.79
N THR A 120 -8.47 -4.56 14.82
CA THR A 120 -7.08 -4.53 15.28
C THR A 120 -6.80 -3.28 16.13
N ASN A 121 -5.68 -3.28 16.85
CA ASN A 121 -5.14 -2.10 17.55
C ASN A 121 -4.03 -1.39 16.74
N ARG A 122 -4.00 -1.61 15.42
CA ARG A 122 -2.96 -1.09 14.53
C ARG A 122 -3.45 0.09 13.71
N LEU A 123 -2.58 1.07 13.51
CA LEU A 123 -2.87 2.19 12.61
C LEU A 123 -2.88 1.76 11.14
N SER A 124 -3.82 2.32 10.39
CA SER A 124 -3.82 2.20 8.93
C SER A 124 -2.60 2.93 8.33
N SER A 125 -2.10 2.48 7.17
CA SER A 125 -1.05 3.23 6.44
C SER A 125 -1.53 4.63 6.04
N HIS A 126 -2.84 4.80 5.83
CA HIS A 126 -3.46 6.11 5.66
C HIS A 126 -3.30 7.02 6.88
N SER A 127 -3.15 6.48 8.09
CA SER A 127 -2.95 7.30 9.29
C SER A 127 -1.61 8.01 9.30
N PHE A 128 -0.65 7.55 8.50
CA PHE A 128 0.67 8.16 8.37
C PHE A 128 0.78 9.06 7.12
N GLY A 129 -0.28 9.18 6.31
CA GLY A 129 -0.27 9.98 5.08
C GLY A 129 0.65 9.42 4.00
N VAL A 130 0.90 8.11 4.02
CA VAL A 130 1.80 7.38 3.11
C VAL A 130 1.07 6.33 2.28
N ALA A 131 -0.26 6.38 2.24
CA ALA A 131 -1.08 5.53 1.39
C ALA A 131 -2.09 6.35 0.61
N VAL A 132 -2.50 5.84 -0.55
CA VAL A 132 -3.51 6.44 -1.42
C VAL A 132 -4.37 5.36 -2.01
N ASP A 133 -5.69 5.59 -1.97
CA ASP A 133 -6.67 4.71 -2.60
C ASP A 133 -7.22 5.37 -3.87
N PHE A 134 -7.51 4.56 -4.90
CA PHE A 134 -8.13 5.03 -6.14
C PHE A 134 -9.41 4.27 -6.50
N HIS A 135 -10.33 4.98 -7.12
CA HIS A 135 -11.51 4.36 -7.71
C HIS A 135 -11.15 3.69 -9.04
N LEU A 136 -10.95 2.38 -8.99
CA LEU A 136 -10.67 1.52 -10.14
C LEU A 136 -11.95 1.18 -10.93
N PRO A 137 -11.82 0.72 -12.20
CA PRO A 137 -12.94 0.11 -12.94
C PRO A 137 -13.64 -0.96 -12.09
N LYS A 138 -14.98 -1.03 -12.15
CA LYS A 138 -15.80 -1.89 -11.27
C LYS A 138 -15.32 -3.35 -11.18
N HIS A 139 -14.90 -3.94 -12.30
CA HIS A 139 -14.42 -5.32 -12.35
C HIS A 139 -13.03 -5.53 -11.71
N LEU A 140 -12.28 -4.45 -11.50
CA LEU A 140 -10.97 -4.42 -10.84
C LEU A 140 -11.02 -3.79 -9.45
N HIS A 141 -12.15 -3.21 -9.03
CA HIS A 141 -12.32 -2.58 -7.72
C HIS A 141 -12.69 -3.64 -6.67
N LYS A 142 -11.68 -4.25 -6.08
CA LYS A 142 -11.75 -5.51 -5.36
C LYS A 142 -11.05 -5.43 -4.01
N TYR A 143 -11.77 -5.85 -2.97
CA TYR A 143 -11.25 -6.01 -1.63
C TYR A 143 -11.75 -7.34 -1.08
N TRP A 144 -10.87 -8.14 -0.50
CA TRP A 144 -11.16 -9.51 -0.12
C TRP A 144 -12.38 -9.66 0.80
N ARG A 145 -12.62 -8.69 1.69
CA ARG A 145 -13.82 -8.74 2.55
C ARG A 145 -15.12 -8.37 1.82
N TRP A 146 -15.06 -7.59 0.75
CA TRP A 146 -16.25 -7.33 -0.08
C TRP A 146 -16.69 -8.56 -0.85
N ASP A 147 -15.75 -9.46 -1.14
CA ASP A 147 -16.02 -10.74 -1.79
C ASP A 147 -16.36 -11.85 -0.76
N GLY A 148 -16.69 -11.49 0.49
CA GLY A 148 -17.24 -12.39 1.51
C GLY A 148 -16.22 -13.11 2.40
N CYS A 149 -14.92 -12.86 2.21
CA CYS A 149 -13.87 -13.47 3.01
C CYS A 149 -13.71 -12.73 4.36
N THR A 150 -13.73 -13.47 5.47
CA THR A 150 -13.78 -12.87 6.83
C THR A 150 -12.63 -13.29 7.75
N SER A 151 -11.81 -14.26 7.34
CA SER A 151 -10.68 -14.75 8.13
C SER A 151 -9.38 -14.64 7.36
N GLU A 152 -8.32 -14.24 8.06
CA GLU A 152 -6.95 -14.25 7.54
C GLU A 152 -6.44 -15.69 7.34
N ASP A 153 -6.92 -16.64 8.17
CA ASP A 153 -6.48 -18.04 8.15
C ASP A 153 -7.24 -18.93 7.15
N LYS A 154 -8.13 -18.34 6.34
CA LYS A 154 -8.85 -19.05 5.27
C LYS A 154 -8.50 -18.43 3.92
N PRO A 155 -8.05 -19.23 2.92
CA PRO A 155 -7.80 -18.72 1.58
C PRO A 155 -9.05 -18.08 0.98
N CYS A 156 -8.89 -16.88 0.44
CA CYS A 156 -9.92 -16.19 -0.34
C CYS A 156 -9.74 -16.54 -1.83
N LEU A 157 -10.83 -16.65 -2.59
CA LEU A 157 -10.72 -16.80 -4.04
C LEU A 157 -10.12 -15.53 -4.63
N TYR A 158 -8.95 -15.66 -5.26
CA TYR A 158 -8.21 -14.52 -5.78
C TYR A 158 -8.78 -14.08 -7.15
N PRO A 159 -9.14 -12.79 -7.35
CA PRO A 159 -9.67 -12.29 -8.61
C PRO A 159 -8.57 -12.12 -9.66
N LYS A 160 -8.35 -13.16 -10.48
CA LYS A 160 -7.27 -13.20 -11.50
C LYS A 160 -7.21 -11.99 -12.43
N ALA A 161 -8.36 -11.36 -12.70
CA ALA A 161 -8.45 -10.15 -13.51
C ALA A 161 -7.55 -8.99 -13.00
N LEU A 162 -7.30 -8.92 -11.69
CA LEU A 162 -6.39 -7.91 -11.10
C LEU A 162 -4.96 -7.98 -11.66
N LEU A 163 -4.48 -9.19 -11.97
CA LEU A 163 -3.11 -9.45 -12.42
C LEU A 163 -3.00 -9.52 -13.95
N GLN A 164 -4.13 -9.55 -14.65
CA GLN A 164 -4.21 -9.78 -16.08
C GLN A 164 -4.51 -8.49 -16.87
N ASP A 165 -4.96 -7.42 -16.21
CA ASP A 165 -5.19 -6.12 -16.88
C ASP A 165 -3.84 -5.42 -17.19
N PRO A 166 -3.50 -5.23 -18.47
CA PRO A 166 -2.19 -4.71 -18.85
C PRO A 166 -1.99 -3.25 -18.44
N LYS A 167 -3.06 -2.44 -18.37
CA LYS A 167 -2.98 -1.02 -18.01
C LYS A 167 -2.78 -0.86 -16.51
N LEU A 168 -3.53 -1.62 -15.70
CA LEU A 168 -3.32 -1.66 -14.26
C LEU A 168 -1.92 -2.16 -13.93
N ASN A 169 -1.43 -3.20 -14.62
CA ASN A 169 -0.06 -3.68 -14.44
C ASN A 169 0.99 -2.60 -14.74
N GLN A 170 0.78 -1.76 -15.76
CA GLN A 170 1.65 -0.61 -16.04
C GLN A 170 1.58 0.45 -14.94
N VAL A 171 0.39 0.79 -14.47
CA VAL A 171 0.21 1.70 -13.31
C VAL A 171 0.98 1.17 -12.10
N VAL A 172 0.80 -0.10 -11.75
CA VAL A 172 1.48 -0.73 -10.61
C VAL A 172 3.00 -0.67 -10.77
N LYS A 173 3.55 -0.97 -11.95
CA LYS A 173 5.00 -0.86 -12.22
C LYS A 173 5.53 0.55 -12.03
N ILE A 174 4.77 1.58 -12.41
CA ILE A 174 5.16 2.98 -12.19
C ILE A 174 5.18 3.29 -10.68
N PHE A 175 4.18 2.83 -9.92
CA PHE A 175 4.19 2.95 -8.45
C PHE A 175 5.40 2.23 -7.83
N GLU A 176 5.68 0.99 -8.24
CA GLU A 176 6.82 0.19 -7.75
C GLU A 176 8.16 0.85 -8.03
N LYS A 177 8.35 1.40 -9.24
CA LYS A 177 9.54 2.18 -9.61
C LYS A 177 9.79 3.36 -8.66
N HIS A 178 8.73 3.91 -8.07
CA HIS A 178 8.79 5.05 -7.16
C HIS A 178 8.65 4.67 -5.68
N GLY A 179 8.83 3.40 -5.32
CA GLY A 179 8.88 2.95 -3.93
C GLY A 179 7.51 2.68 -3.31
N PHE A 180 6.46 2.51 -4.11
CA PHE A 180 5.15 2.13 -3.64
C PHE A 180 4.87 0.65 -3.91
N ILE A 181 4.21 0.00 -2.97
CA ILE A 181 3.64 -1.33 -3.18
C ILE A 181 2.13 -1.23 -3.39
N TRP A 182 1.59 -2.24 -4.07
CA TRP A 182 0.17 -2.34 -4.39
C TRP A 182 -0.53 -3.43 -3.59
N GLY A 183 -1.64 -3.09 -2.94
CA GLY A 183 -2.45 -4.00 -2.14
C GLY A 183 -3.13 -5.10 -2.94
N GLY A 184 -3.25 -4.94 -4.26
CA GLY A 184 -3.74 -6.01 -5.14
C GLY A 184 -2.83 -7.23 -5.18
N LYS A 185 -1.53 -7.11 -4.88
CA LYS A 185 -0.60 -8.27 -4.87
C LYS A 185 -0.63 -9.09 -3.56
N TRP A 186 -1.49 -8.73 -2.61
CA TRP A 186 -1.63 -9.46 -1.35
C TRP A 186 -2.59 -10.65 -1.50
N ALA A 187 -2.36 -11.72 -0.72
CA ALA A 187 -3.32 -12.80 -0.59
C ALA A 187 -4.69 -12.28 -0.11
N SER A 188 -4.66 -11.35 0.86
CA SER A 188 -5.81 -10.53 1.27
C SER A 188 -5.87 -9.24 0.45
N TYR A 189 -6.16 -9.38 -0.84
CA TYR A 189 -6.11 -8.30 -1.82
C TYR A 189 -6.94 -7.05 -1.44
N ASP A 190 -6.36 -5.90 -1.74
CA ASP A 190 -6.97 -4.57 -1.62
C ASP A 190 -6.55 -3.73 -2.84
N SER A 191 -7.27 -3.91 -3.96
CA SER A 191 -6.85 -3.36 -5.24
C SER A 191 -6.88 -1.83 -5.36
N PRO A 192 -7.74 -1.08 -4.65
CA PRO A 192 -7.65 0.38 -4.66
C PRO A 192 -6.34 0.92 -4.06
N HIS A 193 -5.69 0.12 -3.20
CA HIS A 193 -4.71 0.60 -2.24
C HIS A 193 -3.27 0.58 -2.74
N PHE A 194 -2.58 1.71 -2.60
CA PHE A 194 -1.14 1.83 -2.78
C PHE A 194 -0.51 2.45 -1.52
N GLU A 195 0.62 1.93 -1.07
CA GLU A 195 1.35 2.48 0.07
C GLU A 195 2.86 2.63 -0.20
N TYR A 196 3.44 3.72 0.29
CA TYR A 196 4.85 4.05 0.14
C TYR A 196 5.69 3.19 1.09
N ARG A 197 6.41 2.22 0.54
CA ARG A 197 7.20 1.19 1.24
C ARG A 197 8.53 0.95 0.53
N PRO A 198 9.38 1.98 0.38
CA PRO A 198 10.62 1.86 -0.38
C PRO A 198 11.56 0.79 0.19
N GLU A 199 11.47 0.51 1.51
CA GLU A 199 12.29 -0.50 2.16
C GLU A 199 12.00 -1.93 1.69
N LEU A 200 10.82 -2.19 1.11
CA LEU A 200 10.45 -3.49 0.54
C LEU A 200 10.90 -3.65 -0.92
N LEU A 201 11.45 -2.59 -1.54
CA LEU A 201 11.79 -2.51 -2.96
C LEU A 201 13.30 -2.30 -3.20
N ILE A 202 14.12 -2.33 -2.14
CA ILE A 202 15.58 -2.23 -2.22
C ILE A 202 16.11 -3.46 -2.97
N LYS A 203 16.82 -3.23 -4.08
CA LYS A 203 17.27 -4.30 -4.99
C LYS A 203 18.26 -5.26 -4.33
N GLU A 204 19.11 -4.74 -3.47
CA GLU A 204 20.17 -5.48 -2.76
C GLU A 204 19.61 -6.37 -1.63
N CYS A 205 18.36 -6.16 -1.22
CA CYS A 205 17.71 -6.90 -0.15
C CYS A 205 16.70 -7.93 -0.68
N ARG A 206 16.80 -8.32 -1.97
CA ARG A 206 15.82 -9.14 -2.68
C ARG A 206 16.43 -10.36 -3.35
#